data_AF-A6DQT5-F1
#
_entry.id   AF-A6DQT5-F1
#
_cell.length_a   1.000
_cell.length_b   1.000
_cell.length_c   1.000
_cell.angle_alpha   90.00
_cell.angle_beta   90.00
_cell.angle_gamma   90.00
#
_symmetry.space_group_name_H-M   'P 1'
#
loop_
_entity.id
_entity.type
_entity.pdbx_description
1 polymer ?
#
loop_
_entity_poly.entity_id
_entity_poly.type
_entity_poly.pdbx_seq_one_letter_code
_entity_poly.pdbx_strand_id
1 'polypeptide(L)'
;MRSTTLLIIFISLLGFASDKQVIRCIACKEICSQTIDIKDDISKPSKNITIWNRSMCPNFHSYGFICPKDFYAYSSYEKQWNLSTVNKDAFTIKLNSSIYNVPIPKQTINLVVYDQTITKKKKNESLCFWIKIDETYIQEIKKYCQQNDLTLKIHNEKNNTCYIEIIKKTIANKRSE
;
A
#
# COMPACT_ATOMS: atom_id res chain seq x y z
N MET A 1 64.17 39.62 -12.01
CA MET A 1 63.39 38.61 -12.76
C MET A 1 62.24 38.16 -11.88
N ARG A 2 60.99 38.55 -12.19
CA ARG A 2 59.81 38.19 -11.41
C ARG A 2 59.21 36.91 -12.00
N SER A 3 59.22 35.83 -11.23
CA SER A 3 58.65 34.53 -11.60
C SER A 3 57.18 34.53 -11.18
N THR A 4 56.28 34.57 -12.17
CA THR A 4 54.83 34.57 -11.94
C THR A 4 54.36 33.12 -11.94
N THR A 5 54.22 32.53 -10.76
CA THR A 5 53.70 31.17 -10.59
C THR A 5 52.21 31.15 -10.87
N LEU A 6 51.81 30.53 -11.99
CA LEU A 6 50.42 30.32 -12.37
C LEU A 6 49.85 29.13 -11.58
N LEU A 7 48.96 29.39 -10.61
CA LEU A 7 48.25 28.35 -9.87
C LEU A 7 47.04 27.89 -10.69
N ILE A 8 47.15 26.73 -11.35
CA ILE A 8 46.02 26.10 -12.05
C ILE A 8 45.18 25.37 -11.00
N ILE A 9 44.03 25.96 -10.64
CA ILE A 9 43.03 25.31 -9.78
C ILE A 9 42.26 24.30 -10.65
N PHE A 10 42.61 23.02 -10.54
CA PHE A 10 41.76 21.94 -11.03
C PHE A 10 40.51 21.85 -10.15
N ILE A 11 39.41 22.45 -10.59
CA ILE A 11 38.08 22.18 -10.01
C ILE A 11 37.68 20.79 -10.50
N SER A 12 37.93 19.79 -9.66
CA SER A 12 37.42 18.44 -9.83
C SER A 12 35.89 18.51 -9.89
N LEU A 13 35.33 18.42 -11.10
CA LEU A 13 33.95 18.00 -11.34
C LEU A 13 33.83 16.55 -10.85
N LEU A 14 33.79 16.36 -9.53
CA LEU A 14 33.30 15.16 -8.91
C LEU A 14 31.82 15.10 -9.27
N GLY A 15 31.54 14.44 -10.40
CA GLY A 15 30.21 14.02 -10.75
C GLY A 15 29.66 13.28 -9.54
N PHE A 16 28.65 13.87 -8.91
CA PHE A 16 27.85 13.21 -7.89
C PHE A 16 27.18 12.02 -8.57
N ALA A 17 27.88 10.89 -8.63
CA ALA A 17 27.26 9.60 -8.86
C ALA A 17 26.27 9.44 -7.72
N SER A 18 25.01 9.74 -7.99
CA SER A 18 23.93 9.53 -7.05
C SER A 18 23.95 8.04 -6.72
N ASP A 19 24.39 7.70 -5.51
CA ASP A 19 24.28 6.36 -4.97
C ASP A 19 22.82 5.95 -5.11
N LYS A 20 22.54 5.06 -6.08
CA LYS A 20 21.20 4.51 -6.27
C LYS A 20 20.88 3.72 -5.02
N GLN A 21 20.09 4.31 -4.13
CA GLN A 21 19.64 3.67 -2.91
C GLN A 21 18.93 2.36 -3.27
N VAL A 22 19.49 1.22 -2.87
CA VAL A 22 18.87 -0.08 -3.07
C VAL A 22 17.69 -0.22 -2.12
N ILE A 23 16.47 -0.25 -2.69
CA ILE A 23 15.24 -0.47 -1.94
C ILE A 23 14.97 -1.97 -1.86
N ARG A 24 14.75 -2.49 -0.64
CA ARG A 24 14.43 -3.90 -0.38
C ARG A 24 13.02 -4.03 0.18
N CYS A 25 12.30 -5.06 -0.29
CA CYS A 25 10.93 -5.37 0.11
C CYS A 25 10.80 -5.49 1.63
N ILE A 26 9.75 -4.89 2.21
CA ILE A 26 9.49 -5.00 3.64
C ILE A 26 9.17 -6.44 4.07
N ALA A 27 8.54 -7.22 3.20
CA ALA A 27 8.09 -8.59 3.45
C ALA A 27 9.22 -9.61 3.23
N CYS A 28 9.59 -9.91 1.97
CA CYS A 28 10.59 -10.93 1.65
C CYS A 28 12.06 -10.47 1.62
N LYS A 29 12.35 -9.17 1.79
CA LYS A 29 13.71 -8.57 1.72
C LYS A 29 14.41 -8.62 0.34
N GLU A 30 13.73 -9.10 -0.69
CA GLU A 30 14.18 -9.05 -2.08
C GLU A 30 14.39 -7.61 -2.57
N ILE A 31 15.25 -7.43 -3.57
CA ILE A 31 15.49 -6.13 -4.20
C ILE A 31 14.25 -5.72 -5.01
N CYS A 32 13.79 -4.49 -4.81
CA CYS A 32 12.67 -3.94 -5.55
C CYS A 32 13.13 -3.32 -6.87
N SER A 33 12.25 -3.38 -7.87
CA SER A 33 12.42 -2.71 -9.16
C SER A 33 11.63 -1.40 -9.17
N GLN A 34 11.96 -0.48 -10.07
CA GLN A 34 11.10 0.69 -10.24
C GLN A 34 9.76 0.25 -10.82
N THR A 35 8.68 0.89 -10.36
CA THR A 35 7.33 0.53 -10.80
C THR A 35 7.14 0.67 -12.31
N ILE A 36 7.81 1.66 -12.93
CA ILE A 36 7.76 1.87 -14.39
C ILE A 36 8.33 0.70 -15.20
N ASP A 37 9.23 -0.09 -14.62
CA ASP A 37 9.87 -1.22 -15.29
C ASP A 37 8.99 -2.49 -15.26
N ILE A 38 7.91 -2.49 -14.47
CA ILE A 38 7.01 -3.65 -14.34
C ILE A 38 5.68 -3.37 -15.04
N LYS A 39 5.28 -4.30 -15.92
CA LYS A 39 3.99 -4.29 -16.61
C LYS A 39 2.96 -5.14 -15.87
N ASP A 40 1.73 -4.64 -15.75
CA ASP A 40 0.59 -5.44 -15.30
C ASP A 40 0.16 -6.44 -16.37
N ASP A 41 -0.19 -7.65 -15.95
CA ASP A 41 -0.81 -8.64 -16.82
C ASP A 41 -2.31 -8.34 -16.86
N ILE A 42 -2.74 -7.58 -17.87
CA ILE A 42 -4.13 -7.13 -17.99
C ILE A 42 -5.14 -8.27 -18.13
N SER A 43 -4.68 -9.47 -18.50
CA SER A 43 -5.53 -10.66 -18.63
C SER A 43 -5.92 -11.29 -17.28
N LYS A 44 -5.25 -10.90 -16.18
CA LYS A 44 -5.48 -11.44 -14.84
C LYS A 44 -5.91 -10.33 -13.88
N PRO A 45 -6.49 -10.65 -12.70
CA PRO A 45 -6.67 -9.68 -11.64
C PRO A 45 -5.34 -9.03 -11.27
N SER A 46 -5.35 -7.70 -11.05
CA SER A 46 -4.15 -6.98 -10.64
C SER A 46 -3.60 -7.53 -9.32
N LYS A 47 -2.29 -7.73 -9.26
CA LYS A 47 -1.60 -8.20 -8.06
C LYS A 47 -1.41 -7.10 -7.01
N ASN A 48 -1.41 -5.84 -7.45
CA ASN A 48 -1.42 -4.68 -6.58
C ASN A 48 -2.25 -3.55 -7.23
N ILE A 49 -3.48 -3.39 -6.74
CA ILE A 49 -4.46 -2.42 -7.23
C ILE A 49 -3.98 -0.99 -6.95
N THR A 50 -3.18 -0.73 -5.92
CA THR A 50 -2.65 0.62 -5.65
C THR A 50 -1.82 1.14 -6.83
N ILE A 51 -1.02 0.26 -7.44
CA ILE A 51 -0.18 0.62 -8.59
C ILE A 51 -1.02 0.54 -9.86
N TRP A 52 -1.59 -0.63 -10.13
CA TRP A 52 -2.28 -0.90 -11.38
C TRP A 52 -3.78 -0.82 -11.14
N ASN A 53 -4.21 0.36 -10.70
CA ASN A 53 -5.63 0.66 -10.68
C ASN A 53 -6.06 1.00 -12.11
N ARG A 54 -6.70 0.05 -12.77
CA ARG A 54 -7.20 0.20 -14.16
C ARG A 54 -8.24 1.31 -14.30
N SER A 55 -8.74 1.86 -13.18
CA SER A 55 -9.70 2.96 -13.15
C SER A 55 -9.13 4.33 -12.77
N MET A 56 -7.84 4.46 -12.38
CA MET A 56 -7.01 5.68 -12.25
C MET A 56 -6.00 5.55 -11.09
N CYS A 57 -4.69 5.71 -11.38
CA CYS A 57 -3.70 6.27 -10.43
C CYS A 57 -2.35 6.60 -11.11
N PRO A 58 -2.12 7.84 -11.57
CA PRO A 58 -0.85 8.22 -12.22
C PRO A 58 0.35 8.37 -11.27
N ASN A 59 0.14 8.32 -9.95
CA ASN A 59 1.13 8.82 -8.98
C ASN A 59 2.25 7.83 -8.58
N PHE A 60 2.07 6.52 -8.81
CA PHE A 60 3.10 5.51 -8.45
C PHE A 60 4.21 5.36 -9.49
N HIS A 61 3.98 5.81 -10.72
CA HIS A 61 4.82 5.44 -11.86
C HIS A 61 6.22 6.06 -11.80
N SER A 62 6.36 7.29 -11.29
CA SER A 62 7.64 8.02 -11.37
C SER A 62 8.53 7.90 -10.13
N TYR A 63 7.99 7.49 -8.97
CA TYR A 63 8.70 7.50 -7.68
C TYR A 63 8.47 6.25 -6.82
N GLY A 64 7.82 5.24 -7.40
CA GLY A 64 7.50 3.98 -6.75
C GLY A 64 8.54 2.88 -7.02
N PHE A 65 8.72 2.02 -6.02
CA PHE A 65 9.42 0.75 -6.18
C PHE A 65 8.45 -0.38 -5.88
N ILE A 66 8.60 -1.54 -6.50
CA ILE A 66 7.75 -2.70 -6.28
C ILE A 66 8.59 -3.97 -6.15
N CYS A 67 8.20 -4.84 -5.23
CA CYS A 67 8.76 -6.17 -5.13
C CYS A 67 8.19 -7.09 -6.23
N PRO A 68 9.02 -7.71 -7.09
CA PRO A 68 8.51 -8.62 -8.13
C PRO A 68 7.94 -9.94 -7.59
N LYS A 69 8.22 -10.25 -6.31
CA LYS A 69 7.79 -11.49 -5.64
C LYS A 69 6.48 -11.32 -4.88
N ASP A 70 6.43 -10.35 -3.97
CA ASP A 70 5.26 -10.13 -3.09
C ASP A 70 4.36 -8.98 -3.55
N PHE A 71 4.75 -8.23 -4.58
CA PHE A 71 4.01 -7.09 -5.14
C PHE A 71 3.76 -5.92 -4.18
N TYR A 72 4.34 -5.93 -2.96
CA TYR A 72 4.39 -4.73 -2.12
C TYR A 72 5.11 -3.58 -2.83
N ALA A 73 4.46 -2.43 -2.80
CA ALA A 73 4.92 -1.20 -3.44
C ALA A 73 5.43 -0.22 -2.38
N TYR A 74 6.61 0.34 -2.56
CA TYR A 74 7.11 1.45 -1.77
C TYR A 74 6.88 2.78 -2.49
N SER A 75 6.16 3.68 -1.84
CA SER A 75 6.04 5.08 -2.27
C SER A 75 7.12 5.91 -1.60
N SER A 76 8.07 6.43 -2.38
CA SER A 76 9.13 7.31 -1.85
C SER A 76 8.58 8.65 -1.37
N TYR A 77 7.48 9.12 -1.97
CA TYR A 77 6.79 10.36 -1.59
C TYR A 77 6.15 10.24 -0.20
N GLU A 78 5.34 9.20 0.00
CA GLU A 78 4.63 8.96 1.27
C GLU A 78 5.50 8.23 2.31
N LYS A 79 6.66 7.72 1.90
CA LYS A 79 7.60 6.92 2.70
C LYS A 79 6.94 5.70 3.34
N GLN A 80 6.09 5.01 2.59
CA GLN A 80 5.32 3.86 3.06
C GLN A 80 5.25 2.73 2.04
N TRP A 81 5.05 1.51 2.53
CA TRP A 81 4.79 0.31 1.76
C TRP A 81 3.30 0.05 1.68
N ASN A 82 2.79 -0.33 0.51
CA ASN A 82 1.38 -0.60 0.29
C ASN A 82 1.19 -1.88 -0.53
N LEU A 83 0.14 -2.63 -0.21
CA LEU A 83 -0.40 -3.69 -1.05
C LEU A 83 -1.92 -3.64 -0.96
N SER A 84 -2.60 -3.32 -2.07
CA SER A 84 -4.05 -3.48 -2.19
C SER A 84 -4.38 -4.61 -3.17
N THR A 85 -5.25 -5.54 -2.81
CA THR A 85 -5.61 -6.69 -3.67
C THR A 85 -6.98 -7.26 -3.31
N VAL A 86 -7.59 -7.97 -4.25
CA VAL A 86 -8.84 -8.73 -4.01
C VAL A 86 -8.58 -10.09 -3.36
N ASN A 87 -7.34 -10.58 -3.41
CA ASN A 87 -6.98 -11.87 -2.82
C ASN A 87 -6.39 -11.68 -1.42
N LYS A 88 -7.18 -11.96 -0.38
CA LYS A 88 -6.73 -11.86 1.02
C LYS A 88 -5.55 -12.77 1.38
N ASP A 89 -5.28 -13.81 0.60
CA ASP A 89 -4.17 -14.74 0.82
C ASP A 89 -2.86 -14.29 0.15
N ALA A 90 -2.88 -13.21 -0.63
CA ALA A 90 -1.70 -12.70 -1.31
C ALA A 90 -0.73 -11.92 -0.37
N PHE A 91 -1.11 -11.70 0.89
CA PHE A 91 -0.31 -10.94 1.86
C PHE A 91 0.76 -11.83 2.52
N THR A 92 2.01 -11.69 2.09
CA THR A 92 3.16 -12.33 2.76
C THR A 92 3.28 -11.89 4.23
N ILE A 93 3.04 -10.60 4.52
CA ILE A 93 2.84 -10.12 5.90
C ILE A 93 1.36 -10.29 6.22
N LYS A 94 1.01 -11.38 6.92
CA LYS A 94 -0.37 -11.76 7.23
C LYS A 94 -1.20 -10.57 7.75
N LEU A 95 -2.41 -10.46 7.19
CA LEU A 95 -3.42 -9.54 7.67
C LEU A 95 -3.74 -9.82 9.14
N ASN A 96 -4.10 -8.78 9.90
CA ASN A 96 -4.68 -8.98 11.23
C ASN A 96 -5.92 -9.89 11.13
N SER A 97 -6.06 -10.84 12.05
CA SER A 97 -7.16 -11.81 12.04
C SER A 97 -8.54 -11.13 12.05
N SER A 98 -8.66 -9.97 12.70
CA SER A 98 -9.91 -9.19 12.73
C SER A 98 -10.29 -8.59 11.38
N ILE A 99 -9.31 -8.29 10.51
CA ILE A 99 -9.56 -7.85 9.13
C ILE A 99 -9.80 -9.08 8.23
N TYR A 100 -8.98 -10.12 8.39
CA TYR A 100 -9.05 -11.34 7.59
C TYR A 100 -10.41 -12.07 7.74
N ASN A 101 -10.99 -12.03 8.94
CA ASN A 101 -12.24 -12.72 9.30
C ASN A 101 -13.48 -11.81 9.28
N VAL A 102 -13.41 -10.61 8.70
CA VAL A 102 -14.61 -9.76 8.57
C VAL A 102 -15.71 -10.54 7.85
N PRO A 103 -16.95 -10.58 8.38
CA PRO A 103 -18.07 -11.16 7.66
C PRO A 103 -18.41 -10.29 6.45
N ILE A 104 -18.21 -10.84 5.26
CA ILE A 104 -18.55 -10.20 3.98
C ILE A 104 -19.90 -10.75 3.51
N PRO A 105 -20.87 -9.90 3.15
CA PRO A 105 -22.16 -10.37 2.70
C PRO A 105 -22.03 -10.98 1.31
N LYS A 106 -22.85 -11.99 0.99
CA LYS A 106 -22.79 -12.66 -0.32
C LYS A 106 -23.10 -11.73 -1.51
N GLN A 107 -23.79 -10.62 -1.26
CA GLN A 107 -24.32 -9.71 -2.28
C GLN A 107 -23.50 -8.40 -2.39
N THR A 108 -22.18 -8.50 -2.51
CA THR A 108 -21.34 -7.32 -2.83
C THR A 108 -21.53 -6.89 -4.28
N ILE A 109 -21.64 -5.58 -4.52
CA ILE A 109 -21.85 -5.01 -5.86
C ILE A 109 -20.55 -5.01 -6.68
N ASN A 110 -19.42 -4.79 -6.01
CA ASN A 110 -18.10 -4.64 -6.61
C ASN A 110 -17.07 -5.55 -5.92
N LEU A 111 -15.82 -5.43 -6.35
CA LEU A 111 -14.69 -6.11 -5.75
C LEU A 111 -14.56 -5.78 -4.26
N VAL A 112 -14.25 -6.82 -3.50
CA VAL A 112 -13.80 -6.69 -2.12
C VAL A 112 -12.29 -6.45 -2.16
N VAL A 113 -11.84 -5.32 -1.64
CA VAL A 113 -10.43 -4.93 -1.66
C VAL A 113 -9.87 -4.94 -0.26
N TYR A 114 -8.80 -5.71 -0.07
CA TYR A 114 -7.98 -5.69 1.12
C TYR A 114 -6.79 -4.76 0.88
N ASP A 115 -6.46 -3.93 1.86
CA ASP A 115 -5.29 -3.07 1.82
C ASP A 115 -4.41 -3.28 3.06
N GLN A 116 -3.09 -3.24 2.86
CA GLN A 116 -2.13 -3.14 3.94
C GLN A 116 -1.09 -2.07 3.63
N THR A 117 -1.08 -1.04 4.47
CA THR A 117 -0.12 0.05 4.46
C THR A 117 0.85 -0.09 5.64
N ILE A 118 2.15 -0.10 5.39
CA ILE A 118 3.21 -0.24 6.40
C ILE A 118 4.19 0.94 6.31
N THR A 119 4.32 1.64 7.43
CA THR A 119 5.38 2.61 7.68
C THR A 119 6.36 2.05 8.71
N LYS A 120 7.44 2.77 9.01
CA LYS A 120 8.41 2.34 10.05
C LYS A 120 7.79 2.05 11.42
N LYS A 121 6.67 2.70 11.77
CA LYS A 121 6.09 2.63 13.13
C LYS A 121 4.64 2.14 13.16
N LYS A 122 3.99 2.04 12.01
CA LYS A 122 2.55 1.78 11.93
C LYS A 122 2.26 0.81 10.81
N LYS A 123 1.36 -0.13 11.07
CA LYS A 123 0.70 -0.98 10.09
C LYS A 123 -0.78 -0.66 10.12
N ASN A 124 -1.32 -0.18 9.01
CA ASN A 124 -2.74 0.02 8.82
C ASN A 124 -3.24 -1.04 7.84
N GLU A 125 -4.34 -1.67 8.19
CA GLU A 125 -4.98 -2.71 7.38
C GLU A 125 -6.44 -2.32 7.20
N SER A 126 -6.96 -2.44 5.98
CA SER A 126 -8.36 -2.17 5.73
C SER A 126 -9.00 -3.17 4.77
N LEU A 127 -10.32 -3.20 4.83
CA LEU A 127 -11.19 -3.94 3.94
C LEU A 127 -12.27 -2.99 3.44
N CYS A 128 -12.42 -2.92 2.12
CA CYS A 128 -13.34 -2.00 1.46
C CYS A 128 -14.20 -2.73 0.43
N PHE A 129 -15.50 -2.48 0.41
CA PHE A 129 -16.42 -3.06 -0.58
C PHE A 129 -17.74 -2.28 -0.66
N TRP A 130 -18.48 -2.53 -1.73
CA TRP A 130 -19.80 -1.93 -1.98
C TRP A 130 -20.91 -2.96 -1.75
N ILE A 131 -22.00 -2.52 -1.11
CA ILE A 131 -23.21 -3.32 -0.90
C ILE A 131 -24.46 -2.51 -1.22
N LYS A 132 -25.58 -3.21 -1.44
CA LYS A 132 -26.90 -2.57 -1.29
C LYS A 132 -27.16 -2.33 0.20
N ILE A 133 -27.88 -1.26 0.52
CA ILE A 133 -28.28 -0.98 1.91
C ILE A 133 -29.03 -2.19 2.46
N ASP A 134 -28.48 -2.79 3.50
CA ASP A 134 -29.06 -3.88 4.27
C ASP A 134 -28.85 -3.55 5.75
N GLU A 135 -29.93 -3.16 6.43
CA GLU A 135 -29.88 -2.76 7.83
C GLU A 135 -29.44 -3.90 8.74
N THR A 136 -29.80 -5.15 8.41
CA THR A 136 -29.44 -6.33 9.20
C THR A 136 -27.92 -6.50 9.18
N TYR A 137 -27.34 -6.47 7.98
CA TYR A 137 -25.90 -6.56 7.82
C TYR A 137 -25.17 -5.36 8.46
N ILE A 138 -25.70 -4.14 8.32
CA ILE A 138 -25.10 -2.94 8.92
C ILE A 138 -25.02 -3.07 10.45
N GLN A 139 -26.04 -3.63 11.11
CA GLN A 139 -26.00 -3.86 12.56
C GLN A 139 -25.02 -4.98 12.93
N GLU A 140 -24.99 -6.07 12.17
CA GLU A 140 -24.04 -7.17 12.35
C GLU A 140 -22.59 -6.66 12.27
N ILE A 141 -22.26 -5.92 11.22
CA ILE A 141 -20.88 -5.45 11.00
C ILE A 141 -20.46 -4.39 12.02
N LYS A 142 -21.39 -3.54 12.51
CA LYS A 142 -21.13 -2.63 13.63
C LYS A 142 -20.74 -3.40 14.88
N LYS A 143 -21.50 -4.43 15.25
CA LYS A 143 -21.22 -5.29 16.41
C LYS A 143 -19.87 -5.99 16.26
N TYR A 144 -19.60 -6.57 15.09
CA TYR A 144 -18.32 -7.22 14.79
C TYR A 144 -17.14 -6.24 14.96
N CYS A 145 -17.26 -5.03 14.41
CA CYS A 145 -16.20 -4.03 14.49
C CYS A 145 -15.93 -3.58 15.93
N GLN A 146 -16.99 -3.39 16.73
CA GLN A 146 -16.86 -3.05 18.14
C GLN A 146 -16.15 -4.16 18.93
N GLN A 147 -16.50 -5.43 18.71
CA GLN A 147 -15.92 -6.58 19.40
C GLN A 147 -14.43 -6.80 19.07
N ASN A 148 -13.99 -6.36 17.89
CA ASN A 148 -12.64 -6.59 17.39
C ASN A 148 -11.76 -5.32 17.39
N ASP A 149 -12.25 -4.23 18.00
CA ASP A 149 -11.55 -2.94 18.04
C ASP A 149 -11.17 -2.45 16.63
N LEU A 150 -12.17 -2.43 15.75
CA LEU A 150 -12.06 -1.96 14.37
C LEU A 150 -12.81 -0.65 14.19
N THR A 151 -12.27 0.23 13.35
CA THR A 151 -12.98 1.43 12.90
C THR A 151 -13.84 1.08 11.70
N LEU A 152 -15.14 1.30 11.80
CA LEU A 152 -16.09 1.15 10.70
C LEU A 152 -16.46 2.52 10.14
N LYS A 153 -16.38 2.67 8.82
CA LYS A 153 -16.94 3.79 8.08
C LYS A 153 -17.96 3.28 7.07
N ILE A 154 -19.10 3.98 7.00
CA ILE A 154 -20.19 3.69 6.08
C ILE A 154 -20.47 4.98 5.32
N HIS A 155 -20.33 4.93 4.00
CA HIS A 155 -20.61 6.04 3.11
C HIS A 155 -21.86 5.69 2.31
N ASN A 156 -22.96 6.37 2.59
CA ASN A 156 -24.22 6.17 1.89
C ASN A 156 -24.18 6.91 0.56
N GLU A 157 -24.55 6.22 -0.51
CA GLU A 157 -24.53 6.75 -1.87
C GLU A 157 -25.91 6.62 -2.51
N LYS A 158 -26.06 7.19 -3.71
CA LYS A 158 -27.30 7.11 -4.48
C LYS A 158 -27.64 5.63 -4.80
N ASN A 159 -28.90 5.39 -5.15
CA ASN A 159 -29.42 4.08 -5.57
C ASN A 159 -29.41 2.98 -4.48
N ASN A 160 -29.60 3.36 -3.22
CA ASN A 160 -29.62 2.43 -2.08
C ASN A 160 -28.35 1.58 -1.98
N THR A 161 -27.19 2.21 -2.17
CA THR A 161 -25.88 1.55 -2.03
C THR A 161 -25.05 2.19 -0.93
N CYS A 162 -24.19 1.39 -0.31
CA CYS A 162 -23.22 1.85 0.67
C CYS A 162 -21.82 1.39 0.26
N TYR A 163 -20.85 2.27 0.45
CA TYR A 163 -19.45 1.90 0.53
C TYR A 163 -19.07 1.68 2.00
N ILE A 164 -18.55 0.49 2.27
CA ILE A 164 -18.10 0.05 3.59
C ILE A 164 -16.58 0.06 3.59
N GLU A 165 -15.99 0.71 4.59
CA GLU A 165 -14.56 0.68 4.88
C GLU A 165 -14.35 0.28 6.34
N ILE A 166 -13.57 -0.78 6.57
CA ILE A 166 -13.23 -1.30 7.90
C ILE A 166 -11.73 -1.22 8.07
N ILE A 167 -11.26 -0.63 9.16
CA ILE A 167 -9.84 -0.31 9.37
C ILE A 167 -9.36 -0.85 10.71
N LYS A 168 -8.20 -1.52 10.69
CA LYS A 168 -7.36 -1.80 11.87
C LYS A 168 -6.10 -0.96 11.79
N LYS A 169 -5.83 -0.17 12.84
CA LYS A 169 -4.57 0.56 13.00
C LYS A 169 -3.74 -0.15 14.06
N THR A 170 -2.54 -0.59 13.69
CA THR A 170 -1.58 -1.19 14.62
C THR A 170 -0.38 -0.26 14.73
N ILE A 171 -0.12 0.25 15.93
CA ILE A 171 1.12 0.97 16.23
C ILE A 171 2.12 -0.08 16.71
N ALA A 172 3.30 -0.13 16.10
CA ALA A 172 4.39 -0.92 16.63
C ALA A 172 4.75 -0.33 18.00
N ASN A 173 4.45 -1.05 19.08
CA ASN A 173 4.95 -0.69 20.39
C ASN A 173 6.47 -0.57 20.25
N LYS A 174 7.01 0.61 20.59
CA LYS A 174 8.46 0.73 20.81
C LYS A 174 8.79 -0.36 21.81
N ARG A 175 9.48 -1.41 21.37
CA ARG A 175 10.20 -2.25 22.32
C ARG A 175 11.07 -1.27 23.10
N SER A 176 10.87 -1.23 24.39
CA SER A 176 11.81 -0.69 25.36
C SER A 176 13.16 -1.35 25.07
N GLU A 177 13.99 -0.66 24.29
CA GLU A 177 15.43 -0.91 24.21
C GLU A 177 16.07 -0.59 25.57
#